data_AF-A0A439D0C8-F1
#
_entry.id   AF-A0A439D0C8-F1
#
_cell.length_a   1.000
_cell.length_b   1.000
_cell.length_c   1.000
_cell.angle_alpha   90.00
_cell.angle_beta   90.00
_cell.angle_gamma   90.00
#
_symmetry.space_group_name_H-M   'P 1'
#
loop_
_entity.id
_entity.type
_entity.pdbx_description
1 polymer ?
#
loop_
_entity_poly.entity_id
_entity_poly.type
_entity_poly.pdbx_seq_one_letter_code
_entity_poly.pdbx_strand_id
1 'polypeptide(L)'
;MFRPFDIDEIRQAEDDFLRNWSGSRPDATAALNARFGTQQTNKSVGAKTSKLKERRFVLQKPWSKAEDDFLLRWRGLRQDDIAAVTAALNARFGTQRTVRSVVVRISSLKRKRAWDRAELANTELGAMRLATLPVRMRRMQAETV
;
A
#
# COMPACT_ATOMS: atom_id res chain seq x y z
N MET A 1 23.47 44.94 -9.77
CA MET A 1 22.40 44.46 -8.87
C MET A 1 22.08 43.01 -9.28
N PHE A 2 22.77 42.03 -8.70
CA PHE A 2 22.49 40.61 -8.98
C PHE A 2 21.20 40.25 -8.24
N ARG A 3 20.14 39.88 -8.98
CA ARG A 3 18.98 39.23 -8.33
C ARG A 3 19.49 37.92 -7.73
N PRO A 4 19.26 37.64 -6.43
CA PRO A 4 19.51 36.31 -5.91
C PRO A 4 18.71 35.36 -6.80
N PHE A 5 19.39 34.46 -7.51
CA PHE A 5 18.70 33.41 -8.24
C PHE A 5 17.76 32.72 -7.25
N ASP A 6 16.47 32.67 -7.55
CA ASP A 6 15.47 32.04 -6.71
C ASP A 6 15.84 30.55 -6.59
N ILE A 7 16.54 30.22 -5.52
CA ILE A 7 17.01 28.86 -5.21
C ILE A 7 15.84 27.88 -5.24
N ASP A 8 14.65 28.36 -4.91
CA ASP A 8 13.41 27.57 -4.92
C ASP A 8 12.90 27.30 -6.35
N GLU A 9 13.13 28.19 -7.31
CA GLU A 9 12.80 27.97 -8.72
C GLU A 9 13.72 26.90 -9.34
N ILE A 10 15.03 26.95 -9.01
CA ILE A 10 15.99 25.91 -9.40
C ILE A 10 15.59 24.56 -8.79
N ARG A 11 15.27 24.52 -7.49
CA ARG A 11 14.85 23.30 -6.81
C ARG A 11 13.58 22.69 -7.40
N GLN A 12 12.61 23.53 -7.79
CA GLN A 12 11.39 23.07 -8.42
C GLN A 12 11.67 22.47 -9.80
N ALA A 13 12.53 23.11 -10.59
CA ALA A 13 12.96 22.59 -11.89
C ALA A 13 13.76 21.27 -11.79
N GLU A 14 14.61 21.12 -10.76
CA GLU A 14 15.30 19.85 -10.46
C GLU A 14 14.30 18.73 -10.14
N ASP A 15 13.28 19.03 -9.33
CA ASP A 15 12.28 18.05 -8.91
C ASP A 15 11.39 17.62 -10.10
N ASP A 16 11.03 18.54 -10.99
CA ASP A 16 10.27 18.23 -12.20
C ASP A 16 11.10 17.46 -13.25
N PHE A 17 12.40 17.74 -13.33
CA PHE A 17 13.34 16.94 -14.11
C PHE A 17 13.40 15.50 -13.59
N LEU A 18 13.59 15.31 -12.28
CA LEU A 18 13.63 13.99 -11.65
C LEU A 18 12.30 13.23 -11.74
N ARG A 19 11.17 13.94 -11.76
CA ARG A 19 9.85 13.34 -11.91
C ARG A 19 9.65 12.69 -13.28
N ASN A 20 10.27 13.26 -14.32
CA ASN A 20 10.15 12.80 -15.71
C ASN A 20 11.33 11.94 -16.19
N TRP A 21 12.33 11.70 -15.34
CA TRP A 21 13.51 10.93 -15.71
C TRP A 21 13.22 9.43 -15.84
N SER A 22 13.52 8.86 -17.01
CA SER A 22 13.31 7.44 -17.34
C SER A 22 14.59 6.59 -17.32
N GLY A 23 15.77 7.23 -17.19
CA GLY A 23 17.07 6.56 -17.19
C GLY A 23 17.49 5.99 -15.83
N SER A 24 18.73 5.53 -15.76
CA SER A 24 19.29 4.99 -14.51
C SER A 24 19.60 6.11 -13.50
N ARG A 25 19.77 5.75 -12.23
CA ARG A 25 20.03 6.70 -11.13
C ARG A 25 21.41 7.36 -11.22
N PRO A 26 22.51 6.66 -11.55
CA PRO A 26 23.80 7.30 -11.84
C PRO A 26 23.69 8.36 -12.95
N ASP A 27 22.94 8.06 -14.01
CA ASP A 27 22.76 8.97 -15.15
C ASP A 27 21.92 10.19 -14.76
N ALA A 28 20.91 10.02 -13.90
CA ALA A 28 20.10 11.11 -13.38
C ALA A 28 20.94 12.15 -12.63
N THR A 29 21.90 11.71 -11.83
CA THR A 29 22.79 12.59 -11.06
C THR A 29 23.73 13.36 -11.96
N ALA A 30 24.36 12.69 -12.93
CA ALA A 30 25.23 13.35 -13.89
C ALA A 30 24.47 14.39 -14.72
N ALA A 31 23.26 14.05 -15.17
CA ALA A 31 22.41 14.94 -15.95
C ALA A 31 21.88 16.14 -15.15
N LEU A 32 21.55 15.95 -13.86
CA LEU A 32 21.18 17.04 -12.95
C LEU A 32 22.32 18.05 -12.78
N ASN A 33 23.51 17.53 -12.46
CA ASN A 33 24.68 18.36 -12.19
C ASN A 33 25.12 19.12 -13.45
N ALA A 34 25.04 18.48 -14.62
CA ALA A 34 25.33 19.12 -15.90
C ALA A 34 24.29 20.20 -16.27
N ARG A 35 23.00 19.96 -15.99
CA ARG A 35 21.91 20.84 -16.43
C ARG A 35 21.70 22.06 -15.52
N PHE A 36 21.88 21.89 -14.21
CA PHE A 36 21.59 22.94 -13.22
C PHE A 36 22.84 23.47 -12.52
N GLY A 37 24.04 23.00 -12.90
CA GLY A 37 25.31 23.44 -12.31
C GLY A 37 25.48 23.07 -10.83
N THR A 38 24.66 22.13 -10.33
CA THR A 38 24.67 21.72 -8.93
C THR A 38 25.67 20.61 -8.65
N GLN A 39 26.02 20.41 -7.37
CA GLN A 39 26.83 19.28 -6.91
C GLN A 39 25.98 18.29 -6.10
N GLN A 40 24.99 17.69 -6.74
CA GLN A 40 24.16 16.67 -6.11
C GLN A 40 24.91 15.32 -6.07
N THR A 41 24.77 14.61 -4.96
CA THR A 41 25.28 13.24 -4.82
C THR A 41 24.22 12.21 -5.22
N ASN A 42 24.64 11.01 -5.65
CA ASN A 42 23.74 9.88 -5.93
C ASN A 42 22.79 9.57 -4.75
N LYS A 43 23.25 9.79 -3.52
CA LYS A 43 22.45 9.64 -2.30
C LYS A 43 21.36 10.70 -2.22
N SER A 44 21.70 11.98 -2.40
CA SER A 44 20.77 13.11 -2.43
C SER A 44 19.70 12.92 -3.51
N VAL A 45 20.12 12.63 -4.75
CA VAL A 45 19.23 12.47 -5.90
C VAL A 45 18.18 11.41 -5.63
N GLY A 46 18.55 10.21 -5.18
CA GLY A 46 17.50 9.23 -4.93
C GLY A 46 16.79 9.35 -3.60
N ALA A 47 17.30 10.11 -2.62
CA ALA A 47 16.44 10.55 -1.51
C ALA A 47 15.33 11.47 -2.03
N LYS A 48 15.66 12.43 -2.92
CA LYS A 48 14.68 13.25 -3.63
C LYS A 48 13.73 12.41 -4.48
N THR A 49 14.24 11.51 -5.33
CA THR A 49 13.41 10.64 -6.17
C THR A 49 12.49 9.76 -5.31
N SER A 50 12.99 9.20 -4.21
CA SER A 50 12.17 8.43 -3.27
C SER A 50 11.10 9.31 -2.65
N LYS A 51 11.42 10.50 -2.13
CA LYS A 51 10.45 11.43 -1.52
C LYS A 51 9.40 11.92 -2.53
N LEU A 52 9.80 12.17 -3.77
CA LEU A 52 8.88 12.55 -4.86
C LEU A 52 7.93 11.40 -5.21
N LYS A 53 8.42 10.16 -5.17
CA LYS A 53 7.59 8.95 -5.31
C LYS A 53 6.73 8.70 -4.06
N GLU A 54 7.24 8.99 -2.87
CA GLU A 54 6.59 8.79 -1.57
C GLU A 54 5.45 9.78 -1.36
N ARG A 55 5.56 11.02 -1.83
CA ARG A 55 4.43 11.98 -1.89
C ARG A 55 3.25 11.46 -2.73
N ARG A 56 3.49 10.60 -3.72
CA ARG A 56 2.41 9.87 -4.43
C ARG A 56 1.73 8.83 -3.54
N PHE A 57 2.43 8.28 -2.54
CA PHE A 57 1.87 7.33 -1.57
C PHE A 57 1.13 8.01 -0.41
N VAL A 58 1.53 9.22 0.01
CA VAL A 58 0.92 9.94 1.15
C VAL A 58 -0.50 10.45 0.88
N LEU A 59 -0.93 10.58 -0.38
CA LEU A 59 -2.31 10.93 -0.75
C LEU A 59 -3.29 9.74 -0.79
N GLN A 60 -2.86 8.54 -0.41
CA GLN A 60 -3.76 7.40 -0.35
C GLN A 60 -4.70 7.55 0.85
N LYS A 61 -5.94 8.01 0.59
CA LYS A 61 -7.03 8.00 1.58
C LYS A 61 -7.09 6.64 2.31
N PRO A 62 -7.45 6.55 3.59
CA PRO A 62 -7.66 5.26 4.25
C PRO A 62 -8.64 4.38 3.46
N TRP A 63 -8.47 3.06 3.49
CA TRP A 63 -9.44 2.14 2.89
C TRP A 63 -10.71 2.10 3.73
N SER A 64 -11.83 2.43 3.11
CA SER A 64 -13.14 2.32 3.73
C SER A 64 -13.66 0.88 3.69
N LYS A 65 -14.55 0.55 4.62
CA LYS A 65 -15.23 -0.75 4.63
C LYS A 65 -15.99 -1.02 3.32
N ALA A 66 -16.60 0.01 2.73
CA ALA A 66 -17.32 -0.10 1.48
C ALA A 66 -16.40 -0.42 0.28
N GLU A 67 -15.19 0.16 0.24
CA GLU A 67 -14.17 -0.20 -0.75
C GLU A 67 -13.70 -1.66 -0.55
N ASP A 68 -13.49 -2.09 0.68
CA ASP A 68 -13.10 -3.47 0.98
C ASP A 68 -14.18 -4.48 0.57
N ASP A 69 -15.44 -4.18 0.90
CA ASP A 69 -16.59 -5.01 0.52
C ASP A 69 -16.76 -5.07 -1.00
N PHE A 70 -16.49 -3.95 -1.71
CA PHE A 70 -16.45 -3.95 -3.16
C PHE A 70 -15.35 -4.88 -3.68
N LEU A 71 -14.12 -4.76 -3.19
CA LEU A 71 -13.00 -5.62 -3.61
C LEU A 71 -13.22 -7.10 -3.29
N LEU A 72 -13.92 -7.41 -2.20
CA LEU A 72 -14.24 -8.80 -1.81
C LEU A 72 -15.23 -9.48 -2.75
N ARG A 73 -16.02 -8.73 -3.53
CA ARG A 73 -16.94 -9.30 -4.54
C ARG A 73 -16.23 -9.77 -5.80
N TRP A 74 -15.05 -9.24 -6.08
CA TRP A 74 -14.24 -9.60 -7.25
C TRP A 74 -13.22 -10.69 -6.96
N ARG A 75 -13.63 -11.69 -6.17
CA ARG A 75 -12.80 -12.85 -5.82
C ARG A 75 -12.59 -13.74 -7.04
N GLY A 76 -11.33 -14.03 -7.35
CA GLY A 76 -10.96 -15.01 -8.38
C GLY A 76 -10.57 -14.41 -9.73
N LEU A 77 -10.56 -13.09 -9.85
CA LEU A 77 -10.05 -12.44 -11.05
C LEU A 77 -8.60 -12.77 -11.35
N ARG A 78 -8.31 -12.90 -12.64
CA ARG A 78 -6.94 -13.01 -13.13
C ARG A 78 -6.25 -11.65 -12.97
N GLN A 79 -4.93 -11.67 -12.98
CA GLN A 79 -4.11 -10.48 -12.81
C GLN A 79 -4.43 -9.40 -13.87
N ASP A 80 -4.89 -9.84 -15.03
CA ASP A 80 -5.26 -9.00 -16.18
C ASP A 80 -6.51 -8.15 -15.93
N ASP A 81 -7.42 -8.62 -15.06
CA ASP A 81 -8.69 -7.92 -14.77
C ASP A 81 -8.55 -6.84 -13.68
N ILE A 82 -7.40 -6.79 -13.01
CA ILE A 82 -7.19 -5.87 -11.88
C ILE A 82 -7.21 -4.40 -12.34
N ALA A 83 -6.79 -4.12 -13.58
CA ALA A 83 -6.89 -2.78 -14.15
C ALA A 83 -8.37 -2.34 -14.25
N ALA A 84 -9.25 -3.21 -14.72
CA ALA A 84 -10.68 -2.95 -14.82
C ALA A 84 -11.34 -2.75 -13.45
N VAL A 85 -10.99 -3.58 -12.46
CA VAL A 85 -11.47 -3.38 -11.07
C VAL A 85 -11.01 -2.06 -10.50
N THR A 86 -9.76 -1.68 -10.74
CA THR A 86 -9.21 -0.42 -10.25
C THR A 86 -9.97 0.76 -10.84
N ALA A 87 -10.25 0.72 -12.15
CA ALA A 87 -11.06 1.74 -12.81
C ALA A 87 -12.48 1.81 -12.23
N ALA A 88 -13.14 0.66 -12.06
CA ALA A 88 -14.49 0.59 -11.48
C ALA A 88 -14.54 1.08 -10.02
N LEU A 89 -13.53 0.77 -9.22
CA LEU A 89 -13.42 1.23 -7.83
C LEU A 89 -13.24 2.74 -7.77
N ASN A 90 -12.34 3.29 -8.59
CA ASN A 90 -12.09 4.72 -8.66
C ASN A 90 -13.34 5.49 -9.13
N ALA A 91 -14.05 4.98 -10.14
CA ALA A 91 -15.30 5.55 -10.63
C ALA A 91 -16.41 5.53 -9.56
N ARG A 92 -16.53 4.43 -8.81
CA ARG A 92 -17.59 4.24 -7.82
C ARG A 92 -17.40 5.09 -6.55
N PHE A 93 -16.17 5.23 -6.07
CA PHE A 93 -15.88 5.87 -4.80
C PHE A 93 -15.20 7.24 -4.94
N GLY A 94 -14.98 7.72 -6.16
CA GLY A 94 -14.29 8.99 -6.41
C GLY A 94 -12.85 8.98 -5.88
N THR A 95 -12.19 7.82 -5.95
CA THR A 95 -10.84 7.62 -5.43
C THR A 95 -9.81 7.57 -6.55
N GLN A 96 -8.53 7.71 -6.19
CA GLN A 96 -7.39 7.62 -7.11
C GLN A 96 -6.47 6.47 -6.69
N ARG A 97 -7.05 5.28 -6.51
CA ARG A 97 -6.28 4.07 -6.20
C ARG A 97 -5.47 3.66 -7.43
N THR A 98 -4.25 3.21 -7.17
CA THR A 98 -3.42 2.58 -8.20
C THR A 98 -3.72 1.08 -8.25
N VAL A 99 -3.48 0.47 -9.41
CA VAL A 99 -3.56 -0.99 -9.59
C VAL A 99 -2.76 -1.71 -8.50
N ARG A 100 -1.52 -1.26 -8.24
CA ARG A 100 -0.67 -1.81 -7.19
C ARG A 100 -1.31 -1.74 -5.80
N SER A 101 -1.92 -0.61 -5.43
CA SER A 101 -2.59 -0.50 -4.13
C SER A 101 -3.80 -1.43 -4.01
N VAL A 102 -4.55 -1.64 -5.09
CA VAL A 102 -5.66 -2.60 -5.13
C VAL A 102 -5.15 -4.04 -4.98
N VAL A 103 -4.09 -4.43 -5.69
CA VAL A 103 -3.46 -5.77 -5.58
C VAL A 103 -3.03 -6.06 -4.14
N VAL A 104 -2.33 -5.11 -3.53
CA VAL A 104 -1.85 -5.23 -2.14
C VAL A 104 -3.03 -5.36 -1.18
N ARG A 105 -4.09 -4.56 -1.39
CA ARG A 105 -5.29 -4.60 -0.54
C ARG A 105 -6.04 -5.92 -0.67
N ILE A 106 -6.29 -6.40 -1.88
CA ILE A 106 -6.93 -7.70 -2.13
C ILE A 106 -6.16 -8.83 -1.44
N SER A 107 -4.82 -8.83 -1.56
CA SER A 107 -3.96 -9.81 -0.90
C SER A 107 -4.03 -9.74 0.63
N SER A 108 -4.12 -8.53 1.19
CA SER A 108 -4.31 -8.31 2.63
C SER A 108 -5.68 -8.83 3.11
N LEU A 109 -6.75 -8.51 2.38
CA LEU A 109 -8.12 -8.97 2.69
C LEU A 109 -8.27 -10.49 2.61
N LYS A 110 -7.61 -11.14 1.63
CA LYS A 110 -7.57 -12.61 1.52
C LYS A 110 -6.90 -13.25 2.73
N ARG A 111 -5.76 -12.72 3.18
CA ARG A 111 -5.03 -13.22 4.35
C ARG A 111 -5.83 -13.04 5.64
N LYS A 112 -6.43 -11.85 5.85
CA LYS A 112 -7.26 -11.58 7.02
C LYS A 112 -8.42 -12.58 7.14
N ARG A 113 -9.18 -12.78 6.06
CA ARG A 113 -10.27 -13.77 6.06
C ARG A 113 -9.82 -15.23 6.18
N ALA A 114 -8.62 -15.58 5.72
CA ALA A 114 -8.07 -16.91 5.94
C ALA A 114 -7.76 -17.14 7.42
N TRP A 115 -7.24 -16.11 8.09
CA TRP A 115 -7.01 -16.10 9.52
C TRP A 115 -8.33 -16.16 10.30
N ASP A 116 -9.31 -15.32 9.97
CA ASP A 116 -10.63 -15.31 10.63
C ASP A 116 -11.33 -16.69 10.52
N ARG A 117 -11.21 -17.37 9.37
CA ARG A 117 -11.77 -18.73 9.18
C ARG A 117 -11.01 -19.79 9.98
N ALA A 118 -9.70 -19.67 10.09
CA ALA A 118 -8.89 -20.58 10.90
C ALA A 118 -9.19 -20.41 12.40
N GLU A 119 -9.42 -19.17 12.84
CA GLU A 119 -9.80 -18.85 14.22
C GLU A 119 -11.21 -19.37 14.55
N LEU A 120 -12.20 -19.17 13.67
CA LEU A 120 -13.53 -19.75 13.80
C LEU A 120 -13.49 -21.28 13.86
N ALA A 121 -12.73 -21.94 12.97
CA ALA A 121 -12.58 -23.40 12.98
C ALA A 121 -11.92 -23.90 14.27
N ASN A 122 -10.91 -23.19 14.80
CA ASN A 122 -10.28 -23.54 16.08
C ASN A 122 -11.21 -23.32 17.27
N THR A 123 -12.07 -22.31 17.21
CA THR A 123 -13.06 -22.02 18.26
C THR A 123 -14.17 -23.07 18.25
N GLU A 124 -14.64 -23.48 17.07
CA GLU A 124 -15.61 -24.57 16.90
C GLU A 124 -15.03 -25.93 17.30
N LEU A 125 -13.77 -26.23 16.96
CA LEU A 125 -13.06 -27.44 17.43
C LEU A 125 -12.83 -27.43 18.94
N GLY A 126 -12.51 -26.28 19.53
CA GLY A 126 -12.40 -26.11 20.98
C GLY A 126 -13.73 -26.31 21.70
N ALA A 127 -14.81 -25.75 21.16
CA ALA A 127 -16.17 -25.91 21.66
C ALA A 127 -16.66 -27.37 21.52
N MET A 128 -16.38 -28.04 20.40
CA MET A 128 -16.72 -29.46 20.20
C MET A 128 -15.94 -30.38 21.13
N ARG A 129 -14.63 -30.14 21.35
CA ARG A 129 -13.84 -30.92 22.31
C ARG A 129 -14.42 -30.84 23.72
N LEU A 130 -14.83 -29.66 24.17
CA LEU A 130 -15.51 -29.47 25.46
C LEU A 130 -16.88 -30.17 25.49
N ALA A 131 -17.61 -30.17 24.38
CA ALA A 131 -18.92 -30.81 24.23
C ALA A 131 -18.87 -32.36 24.12
N THR A 132 -17.69 -32.95 23.93
CA THR A 132 -17.49 -34.42 23.94
C THR A 132 -16.90 -34.96 25.25
N LEU A 133 -16.48 -34.09 26.17
CA LEU A 133 -16.00 -34.54 27.49
C LEU A 133 -17.17 -35.08 28.33
N PRO A 134 -16.99 -36.19 29.08
CA PRO A 134 -18.02 -36.69 29.99
C PRO A 134 -18.37 -35.61 31.03
N VAL A 135 -19.65 -35.46 31.35
CA VAL A 135 -20.24 -34.36 32.15
C VAL A 135 -19.46 -34.08 33.45
N ARG A 136 -18.88 -35.11 34.07
CA ARG A 136 -18.09 -35.02 35.30
C ARG A 136 -16.80 -34.19 35.16
N MET A 137 -16.19 -34.17 33.97
CA MET A 137 -14.98 -33.36 33.71
C MET A 137 -15.31 -31.90 33.33
N ARG A 138 -16.53 -31.59 32.89
CA ARG A 138 -16.93 -30.22 32.56
C ARG A 138 -17.16 -29.35 33.80
N ARG A 139 -17.62 -29.93 34.92
CA ARG A 139 -17.82 -29.20 36.19
C ARG A 139 -16.51 -28.82 36.87
N MET A 140 -15.48 -29.67 36.82
CA MET A 140 -14.19 -29.37 37.46
C MET A 140 -13.45 -28.16 36.87
N GLN A 141 -13.64 -27.84 35.58
CA GLN A 141 -12.99 -26.68 34.94
C GLN A 141 -13.76 -25.35 35.13
N ALA A 142 -15.02 -25.38 35.57
CA ALA A 142 -15.79 -24.18 35.87
C ALA A 142 -15.59 -23.69 37.33
N GLU A 143 -14.99 -24.53 38.18
CA GLU A 143 -14.76 -24.24 39.60
C GLU A 143 -13.32 -23.78 39.91
N THR A 144 -12.49 -23.57 38.88
CA THR A 144 -11.09 -23.11 39.01
C THR A 144 -10.85 -21.66 38.58
N VAL A 145 -11.91 -20.84 38.51
CA VAL A 145 -11.82 -19.37 38.37
C VAL A 145 -12.10 -18.71 39.72
#